data_AF-A0A292Z255-F1
#
_entry.id   AF-A0A292Z255-F1
#
_cell.length_a   1.000
_cell.length_b   1.000
_cell.length_c   1.000
_cell.angle_alpha   90.00
_cell.angle_beta   90.00
_cell.angle_gamma   90.00
#
_symmetry.space_group_name_H-M   'P 1'
#
loop_
_entity.id
_entity.type
_entity.pdbx_description
1 polymer ?
#
loop_
_entity_poly.entity_id
_entity_poly.type
_entity_poly.pdbx_seq_one_letter_code
_entity_poly.pdbx_strand_id
1 'polypeptide(L)'
;MVRRHDVRRTGDQHLDPRTTEGGSARMKVFRVEGTLVATARIGNLDRHRLLVVQERGSSSKQVAVDPVGCKPGDWVIAVGSSAARDAAGSKEYPSDLTIVGIIDYWDDEHPSGQASARGSGGGAKG
;
A
#
# COMPACT_ATOMS: atom_id res chain seq x y z
N MET A 1 5.48 51.10 -36.40
CA MET A 1 6.58 50.18 -36.06
C MET A 1 6.05 49.13 -35.10
N VAL A 2 5.72 47.96 -35.61
CA VAL A 2 5.06 46.87 -34.88
C VAL A 2 6.12 46.07 -34.13
N ARG A 3 6.02 45.94 -32.80
CA ARG A 3 6.77 44.91 -32.06
C ARG A 3 5.78 43.81 -31.70
N ARG A 4 5.93 42.67 -32.40
CA ARG A 4 5.23 41.42 -32.12
C ARG A 4 5.57 40.99 -30.70
N HIS A 5 4.58 40.92 -29.81
CA HIS A 5 4.73 40.17 -28.57
C HIS A 5 4.70 38.69 -28.93
N ASP A 6 5.83 38.05 -28.65
CA ASP A 6 6.10 36.64 -28.88
C ASP A 6 5.18 35.78 -28.01
N VAL A 7 4.53 34.82 -28.67
CA VAL A 7 3.63 33.84 -28.10
C VAL A 7 4.48 32.80 -27.39
N ARG A 8 4.56 32.85 -26.05
CA ARG A 8 4.98 31.67 -25.29
C ARG A 8 3.74 30.87 -24.94
N ARG A 9 3.50 29.83 -25.75
CA ARG A 9 2.64 28.68 -25.40
C ARG A 9 3.06 28.19 -24.02
N THR A 10 2.18 28.33 -23.04
CA THR A 10 2.27 27.57 -21.79
C THR A 10 2.19 26.11 -22.17
N GLY A 11 3.34 25.44 -22.13
CA GLY A 11 3.47 24.03 -22.48
C GLY A 11 2.53 23.20 -21.62
N ASP A 12 1.76 22.38 -22.32
CA ASP A 12 1.03 21.22 -21.85
C ASP A 12 1.94 20.40 -20.91
N GLN A 13 1.75 20.56 -19.59
CA GLN A 13 2.47 19.77 -18.60
C GLN A 13 1.85 18.37 -18.60
N HIS A 14 2.41 17.51 -19.44
CA HIS A 14 2.21 16.08 -19.34
C HIS A 14 2.76 15.62 -17.98
N LEU A 15 1.87 15.51 -17.00
CA LEU A 15 2.18 15.02 -15.66
C LEU A 15 2.63 13.57 -15.76
N ASP A 16 3.90 13.28 -15.46
CA ASP A 16 4.38 11.91 -15.25
C ASP A 16 3.64 11.34 -14.01
N PRO A 17 2.94 10.20 -14.12
CA PRO A 17 2.23 9.60 -13.00
C PRO A 17 3.14 9.17 -11.81
N ARG A 18 4.47 9.28 -11.94
CA ARG A 18 5.46 8.87 -10.93
C ARG A 18 6.04 10.00 -10.08
N THR A 19 5.73 11.27 -10.35
CA THR A 19 6.23 12.40 -9.54
C THR A 19 5.07 13.19 -8.92
N THR A 20 4.62 12.73 -7.76
CA THR A 20 3.86 13.59 -6.82
C THR A 20 4.78 13.95 -5.67
N GLU A 21 5.41 15.13 -5.75
CA GLU A 21 6.01 15.78 -4.59
C GLU A 21 4.87 16.29 -3.70
N GLY A 22 4.63 15.55 -2.62
CA GLY A 22 3.50 15.73 -1.72
C GLY A 22 3.14 14.38 -1.14
N GLY A 23 3.79 14.03 -0.02
CA GLY A 23 3.64 12.75 0.68
C GLY A 23 2.23 12.54 1.23
N SER A 24 1.28 12.23 0.35
CA SER A 24 0.01 11.62 0.72
C SER A 24 0.33 10.25 1.31
N ALA A 25 -0.14 10.00 2.54
CA ALA A 25 -0.05 8.68 3.17
C ALA A 25 -0.81 7.67 2.31
N ARG A 26 -0.13 7.04 1.36
CA ARG A 26 -0.72 6.02 0.51
C ARG A 26 -0.54 4.68 1.19
N MET A 27 -1.65 3.95 1.30
CA MET A 27 -1.60 2.53 1.56
C MET A 27 -0.94 1.82 0.38
N LYS A 28 -0.15 0.80 0.68
CA LYS A 28 0.57 -0.01 -0.31
C LYS A 28 0.30 -1.48 -0.06
N VAL A 29 0.45 -2.28 -1.12
CA VAL A 29 0.33 -3.73 -1.05
C VAL A 29 1.71 -4.35 -1.04
N PHE A 30 1.94 -5.25 -0.09
CA PHE A 30 3.18 -5.99 0.03
C PHE A 30 2.91 -7.48 0.16
N ARG A 31 3.91 -8.29 -0.21
CA ARG A 31 4.02 -9.67 0.23
C ARG A 31 4.91 -9.74 1.45
N VAL A 32 4.51 -10.52 2.46
CA VAL A 32 5.35 -10.82 3.62
C VAL A 32 6.40 -11.86 3.23
N GLU A 33 7.67 -11.49 3.35
CA GLU A 33 8.80 -12.39 3.07
C GLU A 33 9.17 -13.23 4.30
N GLY A 34 9.09 -12.65 5.49
CA GLY A 34 9.63 -13.30 6.70
C GLY A 34 9.49 -12.47 7.96
N THR A 35 9.75 -13.10 9.11
CA THR A 35 9.91 -12.38 10.39
C THR A 35 11.31 -11.78 10.48
N LEU A 36 11.39 -10.52 10.92
CA LEU A 36 12.64 -9.87 11.30
C LEU A 36 12.77 -9.89 12.82
N VAL A 37 13.92 -10.36 13.32
CA VAL A 37 14.23 -10.39 14.75
C VAL A 37 15.32 -9.38 15.06
N ALA A 38 14.98 -8.36 15.86
CA ALA A 38 15.93 -7.39 16.40
C ALA A 38 16.01 -7.54 17.92
N THR A 39 17.12 -8.10 18.42
CA THR A 39 17.34 -8.35 19.85
C THR A 39 17.87 -7.13 20.60
N ALA A 40 18.53 -6.21 19.90
CA ALA A 40 18.94 -4.91 20.41
C ALA A 40 18.09 -3.81 19.74
N ARG A 41 17.25 -3.12 20.51
CA ARG A 41 16.30 -2.10 20.01
C ARG A 41 16.07 -1.01 21.05
N ILE A 42 15.66 0.17 20.59
CA ILE A 42 15.24 1.27 21.45
C ILE A 42 14.00 0.86 22.27
N GLY A 43 13.89 1.38 23.50
CA GLY A 43 12.86 0.93 24.44
C GLY A 43 11.42 1.15 23.96
N ASN A 44 11.16 2.22 23.22
CA ASN A 44 9.84 2.58 22.71
C ASN A 44 9.43 1.86 21.41
N LEU A 45 10.30 1.03 20.82
CA LEU A 45 9.89 0.12 19.74
C LEU A 45 9.13 -1.11 20.30
N ASP A 46 9.03 -1.26 21.62
CA ASP A 46 8.22 -2.27 22.33
C ASP A 46 8.46 -3.73 21.82
N ARG A 47 7.52 -4.65 22.06
CA ARG A 47 7.56 -6.06 21.63
C ARG A 47 6.73 -6.35 20.38
N HIS A 48 6.38 -5.33 19.60
CA HIS A 48 5.70 -5.56 18.33
C HIS A 48 6.55 -6.43 17.39
N ARG A 49 5.85 -7.28 16.63
CA ARG A 49 6.44 -8.11 15.57
C ARG A 49 6.90 -7.21 14.43
N LEU A 50 8.08 -7.53 13.88
CA LEU A 50 8.62 -6.89 12.71
C LEU A 50 8.66 -7.91 11.57
N LEU A 51 8.17 -7.54 10.41
CA LEU A 51 8.15 -8.40 9.22
C LEU A 51 8.91 -7.74 8.09
N VAL A 52 9.67 -8.54 7.34
CA VAL A 52 10.23 -8.11 6.05
C VAL A 52 9.12 -8.23 5.02
N VAL A 53 8.90 -7.15 4.27
CA VAL A 53 7.84 -7.04 3.27
C VAL A 53 8.41 -6.51 1.94
N GLN A 54 7.79 -6.90 0.83
CA GLN A 54 8.24 -6.53 -0.51
C GLN A 54 7.06 -6.24 -1.45
N GLU A 55 7.15 -5.15 -2.22
CA GLU A 55 6.17 -4.85 -3.28
C GLU A 55 6.37 -5.79 -4.47
N ARG A 56 5.30 -6.11 -5.19
CA ARG A 56 5.38 -6.98 -6.36
C ARG A 56 6.33 -6.42 -7.42
N GLY A 57 7.24 -7.26 -7.91
CA GLY A 57 8.20 -6.87 -8.96
C GLY A 57 9.28 -5.89 -8.49
N SER A 58 9.29 -5.50 -7.22
CA SER A 58 10.36 -4.72 -6.61
C SER A 58 11.42 -5.65 -6.05
N SER A 59 12.70 -5.30 -6.21
CA SER A 59 13.80 -5.97 -5.48
C SER A 59 14.03 -5.37 -4.09
N SER A 60 13.42 -4.22 -3.80
CA SER A 60 13.59 -3.50 -2.54
C SER A 60 12.74 -4.13 -1.43
N LYS A 61 13.37 -4.39 -0.29
CA LYS A 61 12.73 -4.89 0.93
C LYS A 61 12.48 -3.73 1.89
N GLN A 62 11.36 -3.79 2.59
CA GLN A 62 11.01 -2.87 3.67
C GLN A 62 10.71 -3.67 4.94
N VAL A 63 10.68 -2.99 6.08
CA VAL A 63 10.33 -3.58 7.37
C VAL A 63 9.04 -2.94 7.84
N ALA A 64 8.04 -3.75 8.15
CA ALA A 64 6.75 -3.29 8.64
C ALA A 64 6.50 -3.83 10.06
N VAL A 65 5.83 -3.03 10.87
CA VAL A 65 5.25 -3.46 12.14
C VAL A 65 4.01 -4.30 11.86
N ASP A 66 3.86 -5.42 12.57
CA ASP A 66 2.72 -6.32 12.44
C ASP A 66 1.91 -6.44 13.74
N PRO A 67 0.82 -5.66 13.85
CA PRO A 67 -0.17 -5.83 14.91
C PRO A 67 -1.28 -6.84 14.53
N VAL A 68 -1.30 -7.33 13.27
CA VAL A 68 -2.40 -8.13 12.71
C VAL A 68 -2.19 -9.63 12.92
N GLY A 69 -0.95 -10.10 12.90
CA GLY A 69 -0.64 -11.53 13.05
C GLY A 69 -0.30 -12.22 11.72
N CYS A 70 0.32 -11.50 10.77
CA CYS A 70 0.66 -12.04 9.45
C CYS A 70 1.74 -13.13 9.50
N LYS A 71 1.81 -13.93 8.44
CA LYS A 71 2.80 -14.99 8.20
C LYS A 71 3.51 -14.80 6.85
N PRO A 72 4.69 -15.40 6.65
CA PRO A 72 5.35 -15.40 5.35
C PRO A 72 4.42 -15.93 4.24
N GLY A 73 4.39 -15.22 3.11
CA GLY A 73 3.53 -15.52 1.98
C GLY A 73 2.24 -14.69 1.93
N ASP A 74 1.77 -14.13 3.04
CA ASP A 74 0.56 -13.29 3.06
C ASP A 74 0.75 -12.05 2.19
N TRP A 75 -0.30 -11.69 1.44
CA TRP A 75 -0.44 -10.36 0.86
C TRP A 75 -1.09 -9.44 1.86
N VAL A 76 -0.56 -8.23 2.03
CA VAL A 76 -0.95 -7.32 3.10
C VAL A 76 -1.09 -5.90 2.60
N ILE A 77 -1.98 -5.15 3.26
CA ILE A 77 -2.04 -3.70 3.14
C ILE A 77 -1.20 -3.12 4.27
N ALA A 78 -0.25 -2.25 3.94
CA ALA A 78 0.49 -1.47 4.93
C ALA A 78 0.33 0.02 4.67
N VAL A 79 0.26 0.79 5.75
CA VAL A 79 0.18 2.26 5.72
C VAL A 79 1.51 2.85 6.14
N GLY A 80 1.95 3.89 5.44
CA GLY A 80 3.19 4.59 5.74
C GLY A 80 2.99 5.93 6.46
N SER A 81 4.10 6.63 6.71
CA SER A 81 4.12 7.99 7.27
C SER A 81 3.47 8.09 8.65
N SER A 82 2.89 9.24 9.02
CA SER A 82 2.30 9.49 10.33
C SER A 82 1.19 8.51 10.71
N ALA A 83 0.41 8.01 9.75
CA ALA A 83 -0.67 7.05 9.98
C ALA A 83 -0.16 5.67 10.45
N ALA A 84 1.10 5.32 10.16
CA ALA A 84 1.70 4.08 10.62
C ALA A 84 1.80 3.99 12.15
N ARG A 85 1.97 5.14 12.83
CA ARG A 85 2.06 5.21 14.29
C ARG A 85 0.72 4.87 14.94
N ASP A 86 -0.35 5.51 14.48
CA ASP A 86 -1.72 5.21 14.91
C ASP A 86 -2.06 3.73 14.67
N ALA A 87 -1.72 3.19 13.50
CA ALA A 87 -1.91 1.78 13.16
C ALA A 87 -1.09 0.82 14.04
N ALA A 88 0.07 1.26 14.55
CA ALA A 88 0.88 0.50 15.50
C ALA A 88 0.37 0.60 16.95
N GLY A 89 -0.77 1.27 17.17
CA GLY A 89 -1.43 1.36 18.47
C GLY A 89 -1.09 2.60 19.29
N SER A 90 -0.18 3.48 18.83
CA SER A 90 0.14 4.73 19.52
C SER A 90 0.77 5.78 18.61
N LYS A 91 0.33 7.04 18.74
CA LYS A 91 0.90 8.21 18.03
C LYS A 91 2.40 8.42 18.26
N GLU A 92 2.93 7.92 19.37
CA GLU A 92 4.33 8.04 19.77
C GLU A 92 5.16 6.83 19.31
N TYR A 93 4.52 5.79 18.79
CA TYR A 93 5.22 4.58 18.38
C TYR A 93 6.18 4.89 17.21
N PRO A 94 7.45 4.46 17.24
CA PRO A 94 8.43 4.79 16.21
C PRO A 94 8.30 3.87 14.98
N SER A 95 7.16 3.96 14.28
CA SER A 95 6.91 3.27 13.00
C SER A 95 6.63 4.29 11.89
N ASP A 96 7.17 4.03 10.71
CA ASP A 96 6.84 4.70 9.46
C ASP A 96 6.17 3.75 8.44
N LEU A 97 5.99 2.47 8.78
CA LEU A 97 5.31 1.45 7.99
C LEU A 97 4.67 0.38 8.90
N THR A 98 3.36 0.27 8.86
CA THR A 98 2.60 -0.68 9.70
C THR A 98 1.56 -1.43 8.87
N ILE A 99 1.48 -2.75 9.06
CA ILE A 99 0.46 -3.60 8.43
C ILE A 99 -0.89 -3.34 9.08
N VAL A 100 -1.92 -3.14 8.26
CA VAL A 100 -3.30 -2.87 8.71
C VAL A 100 -4.29 -3.96 8.31
N GLY A 101 -3.89 -4.90 7.44
CA GLY A 101 -4.75 -6.03 7.07
C GLY A 101 -4.08 -7.03 6.14
N ILE A 102 -4.60 -8.25 6.12
CA ILE A 102 -4.26 -9.32 5.17
C ILE A 102 -5.26 -9.26 4.01
N ILE A 103 -4.80 -9.55 2.80
CA ILE A 103 -5.61 -9.58 1.58
C ILE A 103 -5.86 -11.04 1.21
N ASP A 104 -7.13 -11.44 1.12
CA ASP A 104 -7.50 -12.84 0.91
C ASP A 104 -7.21 -13.35 -0.51
N TYR A 105 -7.67 -12.62 -1.54
CA TYR A 105 -7.68 -13.07 -2.94
C TYR A 105 -6.84 -12.14 -3.83
N TRP A 106 -5.58 -11.92 -3.46
CA TRP A 106 -4.64 -11.08 -4.20
C TRP A 106 -3.76 -11.91 -5.15
N ASP A 107 -4.38 -12.41 -6.21
CA ASP A 107 -3.71 -13.16 -7.28
C ASP A 107 -3.94 -12.50 -8.65
N ASP A 108 -3.05 -12.74 -9.61
CA ASP A 108 -3.13 -12.21 -10.99
C ASP A 108 -4.35 -12.76 -11.77
N GLU A 109 -4.97 -13.83 -11.30
CA GLU A 109 -6.06 -14.52 -12.00
C GLU A 109 -7.46 -14.01 -11.64
N HIS A 110 -7.59 -12.99 -10.78
CA HIS A 110 -8.87 -12.33 -10.57
C HIS A 110 -9.00 -11.12 -11.51
N PRO A 111 -9.62 -11.26 -12.70
CA PRO A 111 -9.99 -10.10 -13.49
C PRO A 111 -10.91 -9.25 -12.64
N SER A 112 -10.48 -8.01 -12.39
CA SER A 112 -11.29 -6.99 -11.76
C SER A 112 -12.62 -6.89 -12.52
N GLY A 113 -13.70 -7.33 -11.89
CA GLY A 113 -15.06 -7.16 -12.42
C GLY A 113 -15.67 -8.39 -13.10
N GLN A 114 -15.95 -9.44 -12.33
CA GLN A 114 -17.26 -10.08 -12.44
C GLN A 114 -17.90 -10.06 -11.06
N ALA A 115 -18.72 -9.04 -10.82
CA ALA A 115 -19.76 -9.12 -9.82
C ALA A 115 -20.50 -10.45 -10.06
N SER A 116 -20.57 -11.28 -9.02
CA SER A 116 -21.29 -12.55 -9.05
C SER A 116 -22.71 -12.29 -9.54
N ALA A 117 -22.95 -12.50 -10.83
CA ALA A 117 -24.26 -12.55 -11.42
C ALA A 117 -24.91 -13.84 -10.89
N ARG A 118 -25.46 -13.75 -9.68
CA ARG A 118 -26.37 -14.76 -9.17
C ARG A 118 -27.67 -14.66 -9.98
N GLY A 119 -27.73 -15.48 -11.02
CA GLY A 119 -28.94 -16.20 -11.43
C GLY A 119 -30.02 -15.41 -12.16
N SER A 120 -29.82 -15.17 -13.46
CA SER A 120 -30.93 -15.23 -14.40
C SER A 120 -31.30 -16.70 -14.63
N GLY A 121 -32.45 -17.13 -14.12
CA GLY A 121 -33.00 -18.46 -14.37
C GLY A 121 -34.51 -18.43 -14.25
N GLY A 122 -35.19 -18.13 -15.36
CA GLY A 122 -36.63 -18.01 -15.45
C GLY A 122 -37.37 -19.34 -15.31
N GLY A 123 -38.62 -19.24 -14.86
CA GLY A 123 -39.59 -20.32 -14.85
C GLY A 123 -40.98 -19.75 -15.13
N ALA A 124 -41.30 -19.58 -16.42
CA ALA A 124 -42.67 -19.34 -16.87
C ALA A 124 -43.54 -20.58 -16.61
N LYS A 125 -44.68 -20.39 -15.96
CA LYS A 125 -45.89 -21.21 -16.07
C LYS A 125 -47.03 -20.18 -16.12
N GLY A 126 -47.83 -20.12 -17.17
CA GLY A 126 -48.71 -21.20 -17.63
C GLY A 126 -50.09 -20.85 -17.09
#